data_AF-A0AA36EYG1-F1
#
_entry.id   AF-A0AA36EYG1-F1
#
_cell.length_a   1.000
_cell.length_b   1.000
_cell.length_c   1.000
_cell.angle_alpha   90.00
_cell.angle_beta   90.00
_cell.angle_gamma   90.00
#
_symmetry.space_group_name_H-M   'P 1'
#
loop_
_entity.id
_entity.type
_entity.pdbx_description
1 polymer ?
#
loop_
_entity_poly.entity_id
_entity_poly.type
_entity_poly.pdbx_seq_one_letter_code
_entity_poly.pdbx_strand_id
1 'polypeptide(L)'
;MAPKRAAFSKAGTEPKRKRRMMMIAEKVKLLDMLKEGKTFATVARHFSVNESTVRYIKRDEANIRKTAAITFDMSAKRVVMARNKTIISMEAALALWKADCQKKNIALDTNIIQTKARSLYETFTVKEPEDGSGDHEEEEKEEDGVEDPQPAQHTYDLEEGKYEIVASRSFKGH
;
A
#
# COMPACT_ATOMS: atom_id res chain seq x y z
N MET A 1 -48.58 -14.69 34.26
CA MET A 1 -47.98 -13.34 34.36
C MET A 1 -46.67 -13.46 35.14
N ALA A 2 -45.53 -13.31 34.49
CA ALA A 2 -44.21 -13.25 35.13
C ALA A 2 -43.41 -12.11 34.47
N PRO A 3 -42.74 -11.22 35.23
CA PRO A 3 -41.88 -10.19 34.66
C PRO A 3 -40.42 -10.66 34.59
N LYS A 4 -39.54 -9.79 34.05
CA LYS A 4 -38.05 -9.83 34.07
C LYS A 4 -37.44 -10.59 32.87
N ARG A 5 -36.61 -9.99 32.00
CA ARG A 5 -35.59 -8.95 32.18
C ARG A 5 -35.43 -8.12 30.91
N ALA A 6 -35.37 -6.79 31.05
CA ALA A 6 -34.79 -5.93 30.03
C ALA A 6 -33.29 -6.23 29.91
N ALA A 7 -32.88 -6.76 28.75
CA ALA A 7 -31.47 -6.78 28.38
C ALA A 7 -31.11 -5.38 27.86
N PHE A 8 -30.62 -4.52 28.75
CA PHE A 8 -29.79 -3.40 28.31
C PHE A 8 -28.53 -4.02 27.71
N SER A 9 -28.50 -4.15 26.38
CA SER A 9 -27.27 -4.40 25.66
C SER A 9 -26.36 -3.21 25.93
N LYS A 10 -25.38 -3.45 26.81
CA LYS A 10 -24.30 -2.50 27.10
C LYS A 10 -23.56 -2.28 25.79
N ALA A 11 -23.90 -1.20 25.10
CA ALA A 11 -23.18 -0.73 23.93
C ALA A 11 -21.72 -0.62 24.33
N GLY A 12 -20.91 -1.55 23.82
CA GLY A 12 -19.48 -1.56 24.05
C GLY A 12 -18.92 -0.27 23.49
N THR A 13 -18.58 0.66 24.38
CA THR A 13 -17.73 1.80 24.08
C THR A 13 -16.31 1.26 23.89
N GLU A 14 -16.09 0.45 22.85
CA GLU A 14 -14.73 0.18 22.41
C GLU A 14 -14.11 1.54 22.07
N PRO A 15 -12.97 1.91 22.70
CA PRO A 15 -12.31 3.17 22.39
C PRO A 15 -12.03 3.20 20.90
N LYS A 16 -12.54 4.22 20.20
CA LYS A 16 -12.30 4.41 18.77
C LYS A 16 -10.79 4.43 18.56
N ARG A 17 -10.26 3.37 17.93
CA ARG A 17 -8.81 3.18 17.77
C ARG A 17 -8.23 4.40 17.09
N LYS A 18 -7.30 5.08 17.76
CA LYS A 18 -6.59 6.24 17.21
C LYS A 18 -5.82 5.77 15.97
N ARG A 19 -5.98 6.50 14.87
CA ARG A 19 -5.27 6.22 13.62
C ARG A 19 -3.76 6.37 13.86
N ARG A 20 -3.01 5.27 13.83
CA ARG A 20 -1.54 5.29 13.89
C ARG A 20 -0.98 5.63 12.52
N MET A 21 -0.12 6.63 12.45
CA MET A 21 0.65 6.94 11.24
C MET A 21 1.92 6.09 11.25
N MET A 22 2.10 5.25 10.22
CA MET A 22 3.31 4.42 10.07
C MET A 22 4.32 5.10 9.14
N MET A 23 5.59 5.07 9.55
CA MET A 23 6.71 5.53 8.72
C MET A 23 6.99 4.53 7.59
N ILE A 24 7.58 5.00 6.47
CA ILE A 24 7.98 4.12 5.35
C ILE A 24 8.88 2.96 5.83
N ALA A 25 9.84 3.22 6.71
CA ALA A 25 10.71 2.17 7.27
C ALA A 25 9.93 1.09 8.06
N GLU A 26 8.94 1.50 8.86
CA GLU A 26 8.07 0.56 9.58
C GLU A 26 7.23 -0.28 8.61
N LYS A 27 6.72 0.33 7.53
CA LYS A 27 5.99 -0.37 6.48
C LYS A 27 6.87 -1.38 5.74
N VAL A 28 8.14 -1.06 5.46
CA VAL A 28 9.10 -2.00 4.86
C VAL A 28 9.37 -3.18 5.77
N LYS A 29 9.67 -2.94 7.06
CA LYS A 29 9.87 -4.02 8.03
C LYS A 29 8.64 -4.93 8.16
N LEU A 30 7.45 -4.34 8.11
CA LEU A 30 6.18 -5.07 8.09
C LEU A 30 6.08 -5.99 6.85
N LEU A 31 6.45 -5.49 5.67
CA LEU A 31 6.44 -6.27 4.42
C LEU A 31 7.47 -7.41 4.45
N ASP A 32 8.65 -7.18 5.00
CA ASP A 32 9.68 -8.20 5.14
C ASP A 32 9.21 -9.34 6.06
N MET A 33 8.53 -9.01 7.16
CA MET A 33 7.89 -10.02 8.03
C MET A 33 6.83 -10.86 7.30
N LEU A 34 6.05 -10.26 6.41
CA LEU A 34 5.10 -11.01 5.57
C LEU A 34 5.82 -11.91 4.56
N LYS A 35 6.95 -11.46 4.01
CA LYS A 35 7.79 -12.25 3.10
C LYS A 35 8.44 -13.44 3.80
N GLU A 36 8.77 -13.32 5.08
CA GLU A 36 9.24 -14.41 5.95
C GLU A 36 8.15 -15.45 6.28
N GLY A 37 6.91 -15.26 5.80
CA GLY A 37 5.81 -16.20 6.03
C GLY A 37 4.99 -15.95 7.29
N LYS A 38 5.18 -14.82 7.99
CA LYS A 38 4.35 -14.48 9.15
C LYS A 38 2.94 -14.13 8.71
N THR A 39 1.94 -14.55 9.48
CA THR A 39 0.52 -14.28 9.19
C THR A 39 0.16 -12.81 9.40
N PHE A 40 -0.87 -12.34 8.68
CA PHE A 40 -1.35 -10.95 8.80
C PHE A 40 -1.74 -10.57 10.23
N ALA A 41 -2.38 -11.48 10.97
CA ALA A 41 -2.78 -11.25 12.35
C ALA A 41 -1.58 -11.07 13.29
N THR A 42 -0.54 -11.89 13.14
CA THR A 42 0.71 -11.78 13.93
C THR A 42 1.41 -10.46 13.68
N VAL A 43 1.50 -10.05 12.41
CA VAL A 43 2.11 -8.78 12.00
C VAL A 43 1.29 -7.58 12.51
N ALA A 44 -0.05 -7.64 12.40
CA ALA A 44 -0.95 -6.61 12.91
C ALA A 44 -0.76 -6.36 14.42
N ARG A 45 -0.65 -7.44 15.21
CA ARG A 45 -0.38 -7.36 16.65
C ARG A 45 0.99 -6.75 16.94
N HIS A 46 2.03 -7.19 16.23
CA HIS A 46 3.41 -6.68 16.41
C HIS A 46 3.51 -5.16 16.20
N PHE A 47 2.84 -4.62 15.19
CA PHE A 47 2.84 -3.17 14.92
C PHE A 47 1.67 -2.42 15.57
N SER A 48 0.82 -3.10 16.35
CA SER A 48 -0.40 -2.54 16.94
C SER A 48 -1.28 -1.80 15.92
N VAL A 49 -1.46 -2.40 14.74
CA VAL A 49 -2.31 -1.87 13.65
C VAL A 49 -3.43 -2.85 13.33
N ASN A 50 -4.48 -2.38 12.65
CA ASN A 50 -5.56 -3.24 12.20
C ASN A 50 -5.09 -4.15 11.07
N GLU A 51 -5.63 -5.36 10.99
CA GLU A 51 -5.30 -6.31 9.92
C GLU A 51 -5.63 -5.76 8.53
N SER A 52 -6.72 -4.99 8.42
CA SER A 52 -7.08 -4.27 7.19
C SER A 52 -5.98 -3.30 6.74
N THR A 53 -5.30 -2.64 7.68
CA THR A 53 -4.14 -1.78 7.39
C THR A 53 -2.96 -2.60 6.87
N VAL A 54 -2.69 -3.77 7.46
CA VAL A 54 -1.62 -4.67 6.99
C VAL A 54 -1.91 -5.16 5.56
N ARG A 55 -3.16 -5.55 5.26
CA ARG A 55 -3.57 -5.94 3.91
C ARG A 55 -3.45 -4.80 2.92
N TYR A 56 -3.82 -3.57 3.30
CA TYR A 56 -3.60 -2.39 2.47
C TYR A 56 -2.11 -2.14 2.19
N ILE A 57 -1.26 -2.21 3.21
CA ILE A 57 0.19 -2.06 3.08
C ILE A 57 0.77 -3.13 2.14
N LYS A 58 0.28 -4.37 2.23
CA LYS A 58 0.70 -5.45 1.33
C LYS A 58 0.32 -5.17 -0.13
N ARG A 59 -0.87 -4.62 -0.39
CA ARG A 59 -1.29 -4.21 -1.74
C ARG A 59 -0.43 -3.07 -2.28
N ASP A 60 -0.04 -2.13 -1.44
CA ASP A 60 0.78 -0.97 -1.80
C ASP A 60 2.30 -1.23 -1.73
N GLU A 61 2.72 -2.50 -1.67
CA GLU A 61 4.12 -2.90 -1.47
C GLU A 61 5.09 -2.27 -2.48
N ALA A 62 4.73 -2.26 -3.76
CA ALA A 62 5.60 -1.73 -4.81
C ALA A 62 5.89 -0.23 -4.62
N ASN A 63 4.87 0.57 -4.28
CA ASN A 63 5.04 2.00 -4.06
C ASN A 63 5.80 2.29 -2.77
N ILE A 64 5.55 1.51 -1.72
CA ILE A 64 6.28 1.61 -0.45
C ILE A 64 7.76 1.31 -0.66
N ARG A 65 8.12 0.24 -1.38
CA ARG A 65 9.52 -0.10 -1.68
C ARG A 65 10.20 0.93 -2.58
N LYS A 66 9.51 1.44 -3.61
CA LYS A 66 10.01 2.55 -4.46
C LYS A 66 10.30 3.79 -3.62
N THR A 67 9.35 4.16 -2.76
CA THR A 67 9.50 5.31 -1.86
C THR A 67 10.65 5.07 -0.88
N ALA A 68 10.77 3.87 -0.32
CA ALA A 68 11.85 3.50 0.59
C ALA A 68 13.23 3.69 -0.04
N ALA A 69 13.43 3.22 -1.28
CA ALA A 69 14.69 3.38 -2.01
C ALA A 69 15.07 4.86 -2.17
N ILE A 70 14.13 5.70 -2.61
CA ILE A 70 14.34 7.14 -2.75
C ILE A 70 14.63 7.82 -1.39
N THR A 71 13.95 7.37 -0.32
CA THR A 71 14.10 7.98 1.01
C THR A 71 15.38 7.58 1.74
N PHE A 72 15.92 6.39 1.46
CA PHE A 72 17.15 5.90 2.08
C PHE A 72 18.34 6.81 1.72
N ASP A 73 18.34 7.36 0.51
CA ASP A 73 19.37 8.28 0.02
C ASP A 73 19.29 9.68 0.67
N MET A 74 18.17 10.03 1.32
CA MET A 74 17.92 11.36 1.90
C MET A 74 17.45 11.25 3.35
N SER A 75 18.37 11.04 4.30
CA SER A 75 18.32 11.03 5.80
C SER A 75 17.00 11.25 6.61
N ALA A 76 15.82 10.99 6.06
CA ALA A 76 14.56 11.54 6.56
C ALA A 76 13.79 10.51 7.38
N LYS A 77 13.75 10.75 8.69
CA LYS A 77 13.06 9.93 9.72
C LYS A 77 11.52 9.90 9.62
N ARG A 78 10.89 10.55 8.64
CA ARG A 78 9.42 10.60 8.55
C ARG A 78 8.94 10.92 7.14
N VAL A 79 8.81 9.90 6.29
CA VAL A 79 8.05 10.00 5.04
C VAL A 79 6.79 9.16 5.19
N VAL A 80 5.65 9.72 4.78
CA VAL A 80 4.32 9.10 4.89
C VAL A 80 3.69 8.89 3.51
N MET A 81 4.13 9.62 2.48
CA MET A 81 3.59 9.60 1.11
C MET A 81 4.68 9.45 0.05
N ALA A 82 4.32 8.89 -1.12
CA ALA A 82 5.18 8.81 -2.28
C ALA A 82 5.56 10.22 -2.76
N ARG A 83 6.85 10.45 -3.05
CA ARG A 83 7.36 11.74 -3.54
C ARG A 83 7.14 11.86 -5.05
N ASN A 84 6.70 13.04 -5.50
CA ASN A 84 6.52 13.33 -6.92
C ASN A 84 7.89 13.32 -7.64
N LYS A 85 8.01 12.52 -8.71
CA LYS A 85 9.25 12.35 -9.48
C LYS A 85 9.76 13.66 -10.06
N THR A 86 8.86 14.51 -10.56
CA THR A 86 9.19 15.84 -11.12
C THR A 86 9.83 16.73 -10.06
N ILE A 87 9.31 16.71 -8.84
CA ILE A 87 9.87 17.47 -7.71
C ILE A 87 11.26 16.96 -7.36
N ILE A 88 11.47 15.64 -7.29
CA ILE A 88 12.79 15.06 -6.98
C ILE A 88 13.82 15.46 -8.05
N SER A 89 13.48 15.32 -9.33
CA SER A 89 14.38 15.69 -10.43
C SER A 89 14.72 17.19 -10.39
N MET A 90 13.73 18.04 -10.10
CA MET A 90 13.93 19.47 -9.90
C MET A 90 14.84 19.76 -8.70
N GLU A 91 14.66 19.09 -7.56
CA GLU A 91 15.50 19.26 -6.37
C GLU A 91 16.96 18.87 -6.65
N ALA A 92 17.19 17.77 -7.35
CA ALA A 92 18.53 17.30 -7.73
C ALA A 92 19.24 18.29 -8.66
N ALA A 93 18.55 18.77 -9.70
CA ALA A 93 19.09 19.78 -10.61
C ALA A 93 19.39 21.11 -9.90
N LEU A 94 18.51 21.51 -8.98
CA LEU A 94 18.70 22.72 -8.17
C LEU A 94 19.88 22.58 -7.21
N ALA A 95 20.10 21.40 -6.63
CA ALA A 95 21.24 21.11 -5.76
C ALA A 95 22.58 21.20 -6.50
N LEU A 96 22.66 20.63 -7.71
CA LEU A 96 23.82 20.75 -8.59
C LEU A 96 24.13 22.21 -8.94
N TRP A 97 23.09 22.97 -9.31
CA TRP A 97 23.25 24.39 -9.62
C TRP A 97 23.71 25.21 -8.40
N LYS A 98 23.16 24.94 -7.20
CA LYS A 98 23.63 25.58 -5.96
C LYS A 98 25.10 25.28 -5.68
N ALA A 99 25.54 24.03 -5.87
CA ALA A 99 26.94 23.65 -5.68
C ALA A 99 27.88 24.40 -6.66
N ASP A 100 27.44 24.62 -7.90
CA ASP A 100 28.21 25.41 -8.87
C ASP A 100 28.24 26.90 -8.54
N CYS A 101 27.15 27.46 -8.02
CA CYS A 101 27.11 28.84 -7.53
C CYS A 101 28.03 29.04 -6.32
N GLN A 102 28.09 28.07 -5.40
CA GLN A 102 29.02 28.10 -4.27
C GLN A 102 30.48 28.13 -4.70
N LYS A 103 30.88 27.30 -5.68
CA LYS A 103 32.24 27.31 -6.24
C LYS A 103 32.62 28.64 -6.88
N LYS A 104 31.64 29.34 -7.47
CA LYS A 104 31.81 30.65 -8.11
C LYS A 104 31.66 31.82 -7.13
N ASN A 105 31.46 31.53 -5.84
CA ASN A 105 31.26 32.51 -4.77
C ASN A 105 30.12 33.51 -5.05
N ILE A 106 29.07 33.02 -5.71
CA ILE A 106 27.89 33.83 -6.04
C ILE A 106 26.95 33.82 -4.82
N ALA A 107 26.67 35.00 -4.27
CA ALA A 107 25.65 35.14 -3.24
C ALA A 107 24.27 34.81 -3.84
N LEU A 108 23.66 33.71 -3.37
CA LEU A 108 22.34 33.30 -3.79
C LEU A 108 21.29 33.87 -2.84
N ASP A 109 20.40 34.71 -3.36
CA ASP A 109 19.17 35.09 -2.67
C ASP A 109 18.08 34.02 -2.87
N THR A 110 17.16 33.96 -1.91
CA THR A 110 16.00 33.08 -1.90
C THR A 110 15.16 33.27 -3.17
N ASN A 111 15.00 34.51 -3.66
CA ASN A 111 14.23 34.78 -4.86
C ASN A 111 14.87 34.13 -6.10
N ILE A 112 16.20 34.24 -6.24
CA ILE A 112 16.95 33.64 -7.35
C ILE A 112 16.81 32.12 -7.33
N ILE A 113 16.93 31.51 -6.14
CA ILE A 113 16.74 30.07 -5.95
C ILE A 113 15.34 29.64 -6.35
N GLN A 114 14.29 30.36 -5.90
CA GLN A 114 12.89 30.04 -6.23
C GLN A 114 12.60 30.21 -7.72
N THR A 115 13.12 31.25 -8.35
CA THR A 115 12.95 31.50 -9.79
C THR A 115 13.63 30.40 -10.61
N LYS A 116 14.84 29.98 -10.21
CA LYS A 116 15.52 28.84 -10.85
C LYS A 116 14.76 27.54 -10.64
N ALA A 117 14.22 27.31 -9.45
CA ALA A 117 13.42 26.12 -9.14
C ALA A 117 12.15 26.04 -10.00
N ARG A 118 11.43 27.16 -10.18
CA ARG A 118 10.24 27.24 -11.06
C ARG A 118 10.58 26.90 -12.51
N SER A 119 11.62 27.55 -13.05
CA SER A 119 12.08 27.26 -14.42
C SER A 119 12.48 25.79 -14.61
N LEU A 120 13.17 25.19 -13.63
CA LEU A 120 13.51 23.76 -13.68
C LEU A 120 12.24 22.89 -13.64
N TYR A 121 11.30 23.21 -12.76
CA TYR A 121 10.05 22.46 -12.65
C TYR A 121 9.28 22.46 -13.97
N GLU A 122 9.12 23.63 -14.60
CA GLU A 122 8.48 23.78 -15.91
C GLU A 122 9.15 22.90 -16.99
N THR A 123 10.49 22.87 -17.04
CA THR A 123 11.19 22.02 -18.01
C THR A 123 10.98 20.52 -17.79
N PHE A 124 10.71 20.10 -16.55
CA PHE A 124 10.41 18.70 -16.24
C PHE A 124 8.92 18.36 -16.37
N THR A 125 8.01 19.35 -16.39
CA THR A 125 6.58 19.14 -16.67
C THR A 125 6.24 19.17 -18.15
N VAL A 126 6.97 19.94 -18.97
CA VAL A 126 6.70 20.11 -20.42
C VAL A 126 7.11 18.86 -21.26
N LYS A 127 7.54 17.77 -20.62
CA LYS A 127 8.01 16.56 -21.28
C LYS A 127 6.95 15.46 -21.47
N GLU A 128 5.70 15.70 -21.10
CA GLU A 128 4.56 14.91 -21.61
C GLU A 128 3.92 15.72 -22.74
N PRO A 129 4.20 15.40 -24.03
CA PRO A 129 3.31 15.85 -25.08
C PRO A 129 1.97 15.17 -24.86
N GLU A 130 0.94 15.95 -24.57
CA GLU A 130 -0.44 15.51 -24.77
C GLU A 130 -0.69 15.40 -26.28
N ASP A 131 -0.82 14.17 -26.77
CA ASP A 131 -1.40 13.85 -28.07
C ASP A 131 -2.65 12.97 -27.89
N GLY A 132 -3.79 13.65 -27.77
CA GLY A 132 -4.99 13.34 -28.55
C GLY A 132 -5.72 12.01 -28.32
N SER A 133 -6.91 12.14 -27.70
CA SER A 133 -8.19 11.70 -28.28
C SER A 133 -8.42 10.22 -28.57
N GLY A 134 -9.41 9.67 -27.87
CA GLY A 134 -10.05 8.40 -28.17
C GLY A 134 -11.25 8.19 -27.27
N ASP A 135 -12.25 9.05 -27.42
CA ASP A 135 -13.61 8.82 -26.94
C ASP A 135 -14.07 7.41 -27.33
N HIS A 136 -14.57 6.64 -26.36
CA HIS A 136 -15.63 5.68 -26.61
C HIS A 136 -16.44 5.53 -25.33
N GLU A 137 -17.43 6.41 -25.25
CA GLU A 137 -18.84 6.12 -24.99
C GLU A 137 -19.17 5.10 -23.91
N GLU A 138 -19.87 5.63 -22.90
CA GLU A 138 -20.79 4.92 -22.03
C GLU A 138 -21.75 4.05 -22.86
N GLU A 139 -21.85 2.76 -22.51
CA GLU A 139 -23.04 1.98 -22.87
C GLU A 139 -23.49 1.18 -21.63
N GLU A 140 -24.29 1.84 -20.79
CA GLU A 140 -25.32 1.18 -19.99
C GLU A 140 -26.63 1.20 -20.81
N LYS A 141 -27.10 0.03 -21.25
CA LYS A 141 -28.53 -0.35 -21.41
C LYS A 141 -28.61 -1.89 -21.47
N GLU A 142 -29.23 -2.55 -20.50
CA GLU A 142 -30.68 -2.73 -20.29
C GLU A 142 -31.25 -3.88 -21.14
N GLU A 143 -31.75 -4.86 -20.39
CA GLU A 143 -32.60 -6.03 -20.62
C GLU A 143 -33.31 -6.23 -21.97
N ASP A 144 -33.35 -7.50 -22.40
CA ASP A 144 -34.56 -8.10 -22.95
C ASP A 144 -34.82 -9.45 -22.23
N GLY A 145 -35.94 -9.52 -21.51
CA GLY A 145 -36.42 -10.70 -20.81
C GLY A 145 -37.22 -11.63 -21.75
N VAL A 146 -37.32 -12.92 -21.43
CA VAL A 146 -38.54 -13.68 -21.05
C VAL A 146 -38.13 -15.16 -21.24
N GLU A 147 -38.26 -16.14 -20.33
CA GLU A 147 -39.29 -16.48 -19.34
C GLU A 147 -38.72 -17.49 -18.28
N ASP A 148 -39.15 -17.36 -17.02
CA ASP A 148 -38.89 -18.19 -15.81
C ASP A 148 -39.77 -19.50 -15.80
N PRO A 149 -39.81 -20.47 -14.84
CA PRO A 149 -39.00 -20.77 -13.62
C PRO A 149 -38.60 -22.27 -13.34
N GLN A 150 -37.47 -22.46 -12.61
CA GLN A 150 -37.11 -23.35 -11.46
C GLN A 150 -37.55 -24.87 -11.34
N PRO A 151 -37.00 -25.72 -10.40
CA PRO A 151 -35.75 -25.71 -9.60
C PRO A 151 -34.97 -27.08 -9.46
N ALA A 152 -33.80 -27.02 -8.80
CA ALA A 152 -33.24 -27.98 -7.81
C ALA A 152 -32.25 -29.11 -8.20
N GLN A 153 -31.30 -29.30 -7.26
CA GLN A 153 -30.41 -30.45 -7.00
C GLN A 153 -29.14 -30.59 -7.86
N HIS A 154 -28.06 -29.87 -7.50
CA HIS A 154 -26.70 -30.33 -7.80
C HIS A 154 -26.04 -30.84 -6.51
N THR A 155 -25.75 -32.13 -6.51
CA THR A 155 -25.20 -32.93 -5.43
C THR A 155 -23.72 -32.62 -5.20
N TYR A 156 -23.32 -32.57 -3.93
CA TYR A 156 -21.91 -32.51 -3.52
C TYR A 156 -21.34 -33.93 -3.57
N ASP A 157 -20.36 -34.18 -4.45
CA ASP A 157 -19.49 -35.35 -4.37
C ASP A 157 -18.13 -34.96 -3.79
N LEU A 158 -17.88 -35.48 -2.59
CA LEU A 158 -16.68 -35.31 -1.80
C LEU A 158 -15.90 -36.63 -1.85
N GLU A 159 -15.05 -36.83 -2.86
CA GLU A 159 -14.14 -37.99 -2.87
C GLU A 159 -12.86 -37.72 -2.08
N GLU A 160 -12.53 -38.73 -1.27
CA GLU A 160 -11.57 -38.75 -0.18
C GLU A 160 -10.11 -38.73 -0.67
N GLY A 161 -9.32 -37.78 -0.16
CA GLY A 161 -7.86 -37.81 -0.22
C GLY A 161 -7.27 -37.92 1.20
N LYS A 162 -7.26 -39.13 1.76
CA LYS A 162 -6.69 -39.44 3.09
C LYS A 162 -5.16 -39.28 3.06
N TYR A 163 -4.65 -38.32 3.84
CA TYR A 163 -3.25 -38.25 4.26
C TYR A 163 -3.11 -39.06 5.55
N GLU A 164 -2.51 -40.25 5.46
CA GLU A 164 -2.11 -41.03 6.63
C GLU A 164 -0.59 -40.90 6.83
N ILE A 165 -0.23 -40.27 7.95
CA ILE A 165 1.12 -40.18 8.48
C ILE A 165 1.23 -41.28 9.53
N VAL A 166 2.10 -42.29 9.37
CA VAL A 166 2.86 -42.86 10.50
C VAL A 166 3.99 -43.84 10.12
N ALA A 167 5.08 -43.66 10.86
CA ALA A 167 6.03 -44.66 11.37
C ALA A 167 7.15 -45.20 10.46
N SER A 168 8.30 -44.52 10.58
CA SER A 168 9.64 -45.04 10.34
C SER A 168 9.91 -46.30 11.16
N ARG A 169 10.38 -47.39 10.52
CA ARG A 169 11.07 -48.48 11.24
C ARG A 169 12.38 -48.84 10.55
N SER A 170 13.45 -48.59 11.30
CA SER A 170 14.85 -48.81 11.00
C SER A 170 15.15 -50.30 10.76
N PHE A 171 15.81 -50.59 9.64
CA PHE A 171 16.34 -51.93 9.32
C PHE A 171 17.81 -51.99 9.80
N LYS A 172 18.11 -52.93 10.70
CA LYS A 172 19.46 -53.22 11.19
C LYS A 172 19.81 -54.64 10.75
N GLY A 173 20.79 -54.74 9.86
CA GLY A 173 21.26 -56.02 9.30
C GLY A 173 22.20 -56.76 10.24
N HIS A 174 22.22 -58.08 10.07
CA HIS A 174 23.24 -59.01 10.54
C HIS A 174 23.63 -59.91 9.37
#